data_AF-A0A0K0FFX4-F1
#
_entry.id   AF-A0A0K0FFX4-F1
#
_cell.length_a   1.000
_cell.length_b   1.000
_cell.length_c   1.000
_cell.angle_alpha   90.00
_cell.angle_beta   90.00
_cell.angle_gamma   90.00
#
_symmetry.space_group_name_H-M   'P 1'
#
loop_
_entity.id
_entity.type
_entity.pdbx_description
1 polymer ?
#
loop_
_entity_poly.entity_id
_entity_poly.type
_entity_poly.pdbx_seq_one_letter_code
_entity_poly.pdbx_strand_id
1 'polypeptide(L)'
;MSRFDDNTLSLRESFEENYNDIEAIVKMMLNNLNSSDMGQRLVREDVNFLDLAKLLQLKENEFEELMDKVGEYQKREALIRKLEKEVLFYDTILSNIEITLRNNVSSLIEIKEKAQTKLERIEEISEIPLDVEECVSVSKGIAKSFGINNNHTWVPGSEDRPYPTAAMLLNSTFGGSITI
;
A
#
# COMPACT_ATOMS: atom_id res chain seq x y z
N MET A 1 -18.33 27.70 -8.64
CA MET A 1 -17.01 27.21 -8.20
C MET A 1 -16.27 28.43 -7.68
N SER A 2 -16.51 28.78 -6.41
CA SER A 2 -15.88 29.95 -5.79
C SER A 2 -14.40 29.62 -5.64
N ARG A 3 -13.60 30.37 -6.40
CA ARG A 3 -12.15 30.45 -6.31
C ARG A 3 -11.85 30.77 -4.85
N PHE A 4 -11.00 29.97 -4.21
CA PHE A 4 -10.46 30.29 -2.89
C PHE A 4 -9.98 31.74 -2.94
N ASP A 5 -10.52 32.59 -2.08
CA ASP A 5 -10.03 33.95 -1.91
C ASP A 5 -8.58 33.84 -1.43
N ASP A 6 -7.62 34.10 -2.32
CA ASP A 6 -6.17 34.01 -2.11
C ASP A 6 -5.64 34.99 -1.03
N ASN A 7 -6.52 35.65 -0.28
CA ASN A 7 -6.18 36.68 0.71
C ASN A 7 -6.79 36.44 2.10
N THR A 8 -7.44 35.29 2.34
CA THR A 8 -7.85 34.94 3.71
C THR A 8 -6.68 34.27 4.42
N LEU A 9 -5.98 35.03 5.27
CA LEU A 9 -5.04 34.49 6.25
C LEU A 9 -5.67 33.30 6.98
N SER A 10 -4.89 32.26 7.22
CA SER A 10 -5.37 31.14 8.02
C SER A 10 -5.73 31.62 9.43
N LEU A 11 -6.68 30.95 10.08
CA LEU A 11 -7.09 31.33 11.45
C LEU A 11 -5.89 31.43 12.39
N ARG A 12 -4.89 30.56 12.20
CA ARG A 12 -3.62 30.60 12.93
C ARG A 12 -2.85 31.89 12.67
N GLU A 13 -2.65 32.28 11.41
CA GLU A 13 -1.91 33.49 11.06
C GLU A 13 -2.64 34.74 11.56
N SER A 14 -3.98 34.76 11.52
CA SER A 14 -4.77 35.87 12.10
C SER A 14 -4.61 35.98 13.61
N PHE A 15 -4.55 34.85 14.34
CA PHE A 15 -4.24 34.87 15.77
C PHE A 15 -2.81 35.36 16.06
N GLU A 16 -1.85 34.96 15.24
CA GLU A 16 -0.45 35.34 15.39
C GLU A 16 -0.23 36.84 15.13
N GLU A 17 -0.87 37.39 14.08
CA GLU A 17 -0.87 38.82 13.80
C GLU A 17 -1.52 39.63 14.93
N ASN A 18 -2.71 39.23 15.38
CA ASN A 18 -3.41 39.91 16.47
C ASN A 18 -2.60 39.87 17.79
N TYR A 19 -1.97 38.74 18.11
CA TYR A 19 -1.09 38.61 19.26
C TYR A 19 0.12 39.56 19.17
N ASN A 20 0.77 39.63 18.02
CA ASN A 20 1.92 40.51 17.79
C ASN A 20 1.52 41.99 17.90
N ASP A 21 0.33 42.36 17.41
CA ASP A 21 -0.22 43.70 17.55
C ASP A 21 -0.46 44.06 19.03
N ILE A 22 -1.12 43.17 19.79
CA ILE A 22 -1.34 43.35 21.23
C ILE A 22 0.00 43.53 21.95
N GLU A 23 0.99 42.68 21.66
CA GLU A 23 2.31 42.75 22.27
C GLU A 23 3.00 44.09 21.95
N ALA A 24 2.92 44.56 20.71
CA ALA A 24 3.49 45.84 20.29
C ALA A 24 2.81 47.02 21.01
N ILE A 25 1.48 47.01 21.12
CA ILE A 25 0.71 48.04 21.82
C ILE A 25 1.08 48.07 23.30
N VAL A 26 1.16 46.92 23.96
CA VAL A 26 1.56 46.82 25.37
C VAL A 26 2.99 47.34 25.58
N LYS A 27 3.93 47.01 24.71
CA LYS A 27 5.30 47.56 24.75
C LYS A 27 5.30 49.08 24.60
N MET A 28 4.50 49.62 23.68
CA MET A 28 4.37 51.08 23.48
C MET A 28 3.75 51.77 24.70
N MET A 29 2.75 51.16 25.33
CA MET A 29 2.13 51.67 26.57
C MET A 29 3.13 51.71 27.73
N LEU A 30 3.87 50.61 27.95
CA LEU A 30 4.89 50.53 29.00
C LEU A 30 5.99 51.56 28.77
N ASN A 31 6.44 51.73 27.53
CA ASN A 31 7.40 52.77 27.16
C ASN A 31 6.85 54.17 27.46
N ASN A 32 5.58 54.45 27.16
CA ASN A 32 4.93 55.73 27.49
C ASN A 32 4.91 56.00 29.00
N LEU A 33 4.53 55.00 29.80
CA LEU A 33 4.48 55.10 31.26
C LEU A 33 5.87 55.35 31.85
N ASN A 34 6.88 54.58 31.42
CA ASN A 34 8.26 54.72 31.89
C ASN A 34 8.93 56.04 31.45
N SER A 35 8.47 56.65 30.36
CA SER A 35 9.00 57.92 29.85
C SER A 35 8.42 59.16 30.55
N SER A 36 7.33 58.99 31.30
CA SER A 36 6.61 60.09 31.94
C SER A 36 7.34 60.70 33.16
N ASP A 37 8.32 59.99 33.74
CA ASP A 37 9.01 60.37 34.99
C ASP A 37 10.37 61.07 34.78
N MET A 38 10.92 61.10 33.56
CA MET A 38 12.29 61.57 33.31
C MET A 38 12.39 62.47 32.09
N GLY A 39 11.99 63.74 32.19
CA GLY A 39 12.49 64.91 31.42
C GLY A 39 12.65 64.85 29.88
N GLN A 40 12.28 63.77 29.21
CA GLN A 40 12.59 63.46 27.81
C GLN A 40 11.33 63.48 26.93
N ARG A 41 10.41 64.41 27.18
CA ARG A 41 9.24 64.64 26.32
C ARG A 41 9.56 65.22 24.93
N LEU A 42 10.83 65.44 24.59
CA LEU A 42 11.21 66.29 23.46
C LEU A 42 11.52 65.57 22.14
N VAL A 43 11.42 64.24 22.02
CA VAL A 43 11.82 63.55 20.76
C VAL A 43 10.90 62.41 20.30
N ARG A 44 9.86 62.00 21.04
CA ARG A 44 9.01 60.87 20.61
C ARG A 44 7.61 61.33 20.27
N GLU A 45 7.15 60.97 19.06
CA GLU A 45 5.79 61.19 18.59
C GLU A 45 4.79 60.86 19.70
N ASP A 46 3.99 61.85 20.09
CA ASP A 46 3.05 61.81 21.20
C ASP A 46 1.89 60.85 20.88
N VAL A 47 2.14 59.54 20.85
CA VAL A 47 1.07 58.56 20.87
C VAL A 47 0.49 58.56 22.27
N ASN A 48 -0.68 59.18 22.41
CA ASN A 48 -1.36 59.34 23.68
C ASN A 48 -1.69 57.97 24.27
N PHE A 49 -1.40 57.78 25.57
CA PHE A 49 -1.71 56.55 26.29
C PHE A 49 -3.19 56.15 26.16
N LEU A 50 -4.10 57.13 26.12
CA LEU A 50 -5.53 56.89 25.95
C LEU A 50 -5.87 56.29 24.58
N ASP A 51 -5.15 56.69 23.54
CA ASP A 51 -5.38 56.17 22.19
C ASP A 51 -4.80 54.75 22.04
N LEU A 52 -3.66 54.47 22.69
CA LEU A 52 -3.15 53.09 22.83
C LEU A 52 -4.16 52.20 23.57
N ALA A 53 -4.80 52.70 24.64
CA ALA A 53 -5.78 51.94 25.41
C ALA A 53 -7.01 51.56 24.59
N LYS A 54 -7.49 52.49 23.75
CA LYS A 54 -8.58 52.20 22.79
C LYS A 54 -8.16 51.18 21.74
N LEU A 55 -6.92 51.28 21.25
CA LEU A 55 -6.40 50.36 20.23
C LEU A 55 -6.23 48.93 20.81
N LEU A 56 -5.78 48.82 22.06
CA LEU A 56 -5.72 47.56 22.79
C LEU A 56 -7.11 46.94 22.95
N GLN A 57 -8.10 47.73 23.38
CA GLN A 57 -9.48 47.27 23.52
C GLN A 57 -10.06 46.79 22.18
N LEU A 58 -9.73 47.48 21.08
CA LEU A 58 -10.15 47.05 19.75
C LEU A 58 -9.52 45.70 19.37
N LYS A 59 -8.22 45.51 19.64
CA LYS A 59 -7.53 44.25 19.38
C LYS A 59 -8.00 43.09 20.26
N GLU A 60 -8.36 43.37 21.51
CA GLU A 60 -8.99 42.41 22.42
C GLU A 60 -10.35 41.95 21.88
N ASN A 61 -11.19 42.86 21.41
CA ASN A 61 -12.46 42.49 20.75
C ASN A 61 -12.23 41.66 19.47
N GLU A 62 -11.26 42.03 18.63
CA GLU A 62 -10.88 41.24 17.45
C GLU A 62 -10.41 39.82 17.84
N PHE A 63 -9.71 39.69 18.97
CA PHE A 63 -9.26 38.39 19.49
C PHE A 63 -10.44 37.54 19.97
N GLU A 64 -11.42 38.12 20.65
CA GLU A 64 -12.66 37.43 21.04
C GLU A 64 -13.44 36.95 19.80
N GLU A 65 -13.56 37.78 18.76
CA GLU A 65 -14.20 37.39 17.50
C GLU A 65 -13.47 36.24 16.79
N LEU A 66 -12.13 36.19 16.87
CA LEU A 66 -11.35 35.06 16.37
C LEU A 66 -11.59 33.80 17.19
N MET A 67 -11.72 33.92 18.52
CA MET A 67 -12.01 32.80 19.42
C MET A 67 -13.37 32.17 19.15
N ASP A 68 -14.39 32.95 18.82
CA ASP A 68 -15.71 32.43 18.45
C ASP A 68 -15.65 31.53 17.20
N LYS A 69 -14.75 31.81 16.27
CA LYS A 69 -14.56 31.01 15.04
C LYS A 69 -13.84 29.68 15.30
N VAL A 70 -13.05 29.56 16.38
CA VAL A 70 -12.25 28.36 16.67
C VAL A 70 -13.10 27.09 16.70
N GLY A 71 -14.29 27.16 17.32
CA GLY A 71 -15.18 26.01 17.43
C GLY A 71 -15.66 25.47 16.08
N GLU A 72 -15.91 26.36 15.12
CA GLU A 72 -16.30 25.98 13.75
C GLU A 72 -15.13 25.33 13.00
N TYR A 73 -13.94 25.95 13.08
CA TYR A 73 -12.73 25.41 12.46
C TYR A 73 -12.35 24.04 13.03
N GLN A 74 -12.50 23.83 14.34
CA GLN A 74 -12.28 22.53 14.96
C GLN A 74 -13.25 21.45 14.45
N LYS A 75 -14.54 21.78 14.29
CA LYS A 75 -15.54 20.85 13.72
C LYS A 75 -15.19 20.52 12.27
N ARG A 76 -14.79 21.52 11.49
CA ARG A 76 -14.37 21.35 10.10
C ARG A 76 -13.12 20.48 10.00
N GLU A 77 -12.12 20.72 10.83
CA GLU A 77 -10.90 19.92 10.91
C GLU A 77 -11.20 18.45 11.29
N ALA A 78 -12.10 18.23 12.25
CA ALA A 78 -12.53 16.88 12.62
C ALA A 78 -13.21 16.15 11.44
N LEU A 79 -14.02 16.86 10.65
CA LEU A 79 -14.64 16.33 9.45
C LEU A 79 -13.60 16.02 8.36
N ILE A 80 -12.65 16.93 8.12
CA ILE A 80 -11.56 16.72 7.16
C ILE A 80 -10.78 15.46 7.53
N ARG A 81 -10.34 15.32 8.79
CA ARG A 81 -9.63 14.12 9.26
C ARG A 81 -10.44 12.84 9.13
N LYS A 82 -11.76 12.92 9.28
CA LYS A 82 -12.63 11.76 9.06
C LYS A 82 -12.64 11.39 7.57
N LEU A 83 -12.81 12.36 6.69
CA LEU A 83 -12.81 12.14 5.24
C LEU A 83 -11.45 11.62 4.76
N GLU A 84 -10.34 12.16 5.24
CA GLU A 84 -8.99 11.68 4.92
C GLU A 84 -8.81 10.20 5.27
N LYS A 85 -9.32 9.77 6.43
CA LYS A 85 -9.30 8.35 6.82
C LYS A 85 -10.14 7.48 5.90
N GLU A 86 -11.31 7.96 5.47
CA GLU A 86 -12.16 7.25 4.51
C GLU A 86 -11.46 7.14 3.15
N VAL A 87 -10.82 8.20 2.66
CA VAL A 87 -10.04 8.17 1.42
C VAL A 87 -8.90 7.15 1.52
N LEU A 88 -8.10 7.19 2.59
CA LEU A 88 -7.00 6.24 2.79
C LEU A 88 -7.49 4.78 2.84
N PHE A 89 -8.67 4.54 3.42
CA PHE A 89 -9.29 3.23 3.45
C PHE A 89 -9.65 2.74 2.04
N TYR A 90 -10.29 3.60 1.23
CA TYR A 90 -10.65 3.25 -0.14
C TYR A 90 -9.42 3.10 -1.05
N ASP A 91 -8.38 3.92 -0.88
CA ASP A 91 -7.13 3.78 -1.62
C ASP A 91 -6.46 2.42 -1.33
N THR A 92 -6.51 1.97 -0.08
CA THR A 92 -6.00 0.65 0.30
C THR A 92 -6.78 -0.47 -0.40
N ILE A 93 -8.11 -0.37 -0.46
CA ILE A 93 -8.95 -1.33 -1.18
C ILE A 93 -8.61 -1.32 -2.68
N LEU A 94 -8.50 -0.13 -3.28
CA LEU A 94 -8.22 0.03 -4.69
C LEU A 94 -6.86 -0.59 -5.06
N SER A 95 -5.84 -0.35 -4.23
CA SER A 95 -4.51 -0.94 -4.39
C SER A 95 -4.54 -2.46 -4.33
N ASN A 96 -5.29 -3.03 -3.38
CA ASN A 96 -5.45 -4.49 -3.28
C ASN A 96 -6.16 -5.08 -4.51
N ILE A 97 -7.19 -4.39 -5.03
CA ILE A 97 -7.89 -4.79 -6.25
C ILE A 97 -6.93 -4.74 -7.45
N GLU A 98 -6.14 -3.67 -7.58
CA GLU A 98 -5.16 -3.52 -8.66
C GLU A 98 -4.13 -4.64 -8.66
N ILE A 99 -3.54 -4.95 -7.50
CA ILE A 99 -2.57 -6.04 -7.34
C ILE A 99 -3.19 -7.38 -7.72
N THR A 100 -4.40 -7.64 -7.22
CA THR A 100 -5.13 -8.89 -7.49
C THR A 100 -5.41 -9.04 -8.99
N LEU A 101 -5.87 -7.97 -9.64
CA LEU A 101 -6.12 -7.96 -11.08
C LEU A 101 -4.84 -8.21 -11.88
N ARG A 102 -3.73 -7.55 -11.51
CA ARG A 102 -2.43 -7.75 -12.17
C ARG A 102 -1.99 -9.21 -12.07
N ASN A 103 -2.08 -9.80 -10.88
CA ASN A 103 -1.71 -11.20 -10.65
C ASN A 103 -2.59 -12.16 -11.46
N ASN A 104 -3.90 -11.92 -11.49
CA ASN A 104 -4.83 -12.74 -12.27
C ASN A 104 -4.56 -12.64 -13.77
N VAL A 105 -4.26 -11.45 -14.30
CA VAL A 105 -3.91 -11.25 -15.70
C VAL A 105 -2.62 -12.00 -16.05
N SER A 106 -1.57 -11.89 -15.22
CA SER A 106 -0.33 -12.64 -15.42
C SER A 106 -0.58 -14.14 -15.43
N SER A 107 -1.36 -14.66 -14.48
CA SER A 107 -1.72 -16.08 -14.44
C SER A 107 -2.50 -16.54 -15.68
N LEU A 108 -3.44 -15.72 -16.17
CA LEU A 108 -4.19 -16.02 -17.39
C LEU A 108 -3.29 -16.08 -18.63
N ILE A 109 -2.30 -15.18 -18.73
CA ILE A 109 -1.32 -15.20 -19.82
C ILE A 109 -0.52 -16.50 -19.78
N GLU A 110 0.00 -16.89 -18.62
CA GLU A 110 0.73 -18.15 -18.48
C GLU A 110 -0.12 -19.38 -18.83
N ILE A 111 -1.39 -19.40 -18.41
CA ILE A 111 -2.32 -20.50 -18.72
C ILE A 111 -2.58 -20.54 -20.23
N LYS A 112 -2.77 -19.38 -20.87
CA LYS A 112 -2.97 -19.29 -22.32
C LYS A 112 -1.75 -19.85 -23.06
N GLU A 113 -0.54 -19.44 -22.69
CA GLU A 113 0.69 -19.93 -23.32
C GLU A 113 0.85 -21.44 -23.14
N LYS A 114 0.65 -21.96 -21.91
CA LYS A 114 0.67 -23.40 -21.65
C LYS A 114 -0.37 -24.17 -22.46
N ALA A 115 -1.56 -23.61 -22.62
CA ALA A 115 -2.62 -24.22 -23.44
C ALA A 115 -2.25 -24.24 -24.93
N GLN A 116 -1.65 -23.16 -25.45
CA GLN A 116 -1.17 -23.07 -26.83
C GLN A 116 -0.07 -24.10 -27.10
N THR A 117 0.97 -24.15 -26.26
CA THR A 117 2.04 -25.15 -26.40
C THR A 117 1.52 -26.58 -26.31
N LYS A 118 0.49 -26.83 -25.48
CA LYS A 118 -0.14 -28.15 -25.39
C LYS A 118 -0.90 -28.50 -26.68
N LEU A 119 -1.59 -27.52 -27.28
CA LEU A 119 -2.32 -27.71 -28.53
C LEU A 119 -1.35 -28.03 -29.68
N GLU A 120 -0.27 -27.25 -29.81
CA GLU A 120 0.79 -27.48 -30.80
C GLU A 120 1.38 -28.90 -30.69
N ARG A 121 1.68 -29.35 -29.46
CA ARG A 121 2.16 -30.74 -29.24
C ARG A 121 1.14 -31.81 -29.62
N ILE A 122 -0.15 -31.55 -29.40
CA ILE A 122 -1.21 -32.50 -29.79
C ILE A 122 -1.29 -32.58 -31.32
N GLU A 123 -1.20 -31.44 -32.01
CA GLU A 123 -1.14 -31.40 -33.47
C GLU A 123 0.08 -32.16 -33.99
N GLU A 124 1.28 -31.89 -33.46
CA GLU A 124 2.51 -32.62 -33.81
C GLU A 124 2.37 -34.13 -33.60
N ILE A 125 1.82 -34.59 -32.47
CA ILE A 125 1.60 -36.01 -32.19
C ILE A 125 0.56 -36.62 -33.16
N SER A 126 -0.45 -35.86 -33.54
CA SER A 126 -1.51 -36.34 -34.46
C SER A 126 -0.99 -36.59 -35.87
N GLU A 127 0.08 -35.91 -36.28
CA GLU A 127 0.72 -36.11 -37.58
C GLU A 127 1.65 -37.34 -37.60
N ILE A 128 2.06 -37.84 -36.44
CA ILE A 128 2.88 -39.05 -36.34
C ILE A 128 1.96 -40.27 -36.56
N PRO A 129 2.19 -41.09 -37.60
CA PRO A 129 1.42 -42.31 -37.80
C PRO A 129 1.70 -43.27 -36.65
N LEU A 130 0.71 -43.48 -35.79
CA LEU A 130 0.78 -44.44 -34.69
C LEU A 130 0.37 -45.82 -35.18
N ASP A 131 1.23 -46.82 -34.96
CA ASP A 131 0.81 -48.21 -35.07
C ASP A 131 -0.05 -48.57 -33.87
N VAL A 132 -1.35 -48.75 -34.12
CA VAL A 132 -2.34 -49.05 -33.09
C VAL A 132 -2.04 -50.39 -32.40
N GLU A 133 -1.46 -51.36 -33.12
CA GLU A 133 -1.13 -52.66 -32.55
C GLU A 133 0.05 -52.57 -31.57
N GLU A 134 1.10 -51.84 -31.95
CA GLU A 134 2.22 -51.54 -31.06
C GLU A 134 1.78 -50.72 -29.84
N CYS A 135 0.99 -49.65 -30.03
CA CYS A 135 0.46 -48.85 -28.93
C CYS A 135 -0.36 -49.68 -27.94
N VAL A 136 -1.21 -50.59 -28.43
CA VAL A 136 -2.02 -51.48 -27.57
C VAL A 136 -1.14 -52.50 -26.86
N SER A 137 -0.13 -53.06 -27.53
CA SER A 137 0.82 -54.00 -26.94
C SER A 137 1.65 -53.36 -25.83
N VAL A 138 2.22 -52.18 -26.10
CA VAL A 138 2.98 -51.38 -25.14
C VAL A 138 2.09 -50.95 -23.98
N SER A 139 0.86 -50.47 -24.24
CA SER A 139 -0.09 -50.10 -23.18
C SER A 139 -0.49 -51.28 -22.30
N LYS A 140 -0.67 -52.48 -22.88
CA LYS A 140 -0.88 -53.72 -22.12
C LYS A 140 0.35 -54.09 -21.29
N GLY A 141 1.56 -53.90 -21.81
CA GLY A 141 2.81 -54.08 -21.07
C GLY A 141 2.93 -53.13 -19.89
N ILE A 142 2.64 -51.84 -20.11
CA ILE A 142 2.63 -50.81 -19.06
C ILE A 142 1.53 -51.12 -18.04
N ALA A 143 0.31 -51.46 -18.46
CA ALA A 143 -0.77 -51.81 -17.53
C ALA A 143 -0.46 -53.09 -16.74
N LYS A 144 0.24 -54.07 -17.33
CA LYS A 144 0.67 -55.27 -16.61
C LYS A 144 1.78 -54.98 -15.59
N SER A 145 2.70 -54.08 -15.94
CA SER A 145 3.78 -53.66 -15.05
C SER A 145 3.31 -52.66 -13.98
N PHE A 146 2.41 -51.74 -14.29
CA PHE A 146 2.07 -50.60 -13.43
C PHE A 146 0.59 -50.54 -13.02
N GLY A 147 -0.23 -51.51 -13.41
CA GLY A 147 -1.67 -51.49 -13.21
C GLY A 147 -2.13 -51.83 -11.80
N ILE A 148 -2.45 -50.79 -11.03
CA ILE A 148 -3.59 -50.70 -10.09
C ILE A 148 -3.63 -51.76 -8.97
N ASN A 149 -2.49 -52.09 -8.36
CA ASN A 149 -2.48 -52.51 -6.95
C ASN A 149 -1.12 -52.26 -6.31
N ASN A 150 -0.78 -50.99 -6.06
CA ASN A 150 0.25 -50.68 -5.06
C ASN A 150 -0.31 -51.13 -3.71
N ASN A 151 -0.01 -52.37 -3.31
CA ASN A 151 -0.35 -52.83 -1.97
C ASN A 151 0.35 -51.89 -0.97
N HIS A 152 -0.38 -51.41 0.02
CA HIS A 152 0.08 -50.45 1.05
C HIS A 152 1.25 -50.99 1.90
N THR A 153 1.62 -52.26 1.68
CA THR A 153 2.73 -52.99 2.28
C THR A 153 4.04 -52.94 1.48
N TRP A 154 4.11 -52.20 0.37
CA TRP A 154 5.32 -52.14 -0.46
C TRP A 154 6.47 -51.39 0.22
N VAL A 155 7.44 -52.13 0.74
CA VAL A 155 8.69 -51.63 1.34
C VAL A 155 9.81 -51.69 0.28
N PRO A 156 10.89 -50.89 0.38
CA PRO A 156 12.07 -51.09 -0.47
C PRO A 156 12.57 -52.56 -0.39
N GLY A 157 12.60 -53.26 -1.53
CA GLY A 157 12.97 -54.68 -1.62
C GLY A 157 11.81 -55.67 -1.78
N SER A 158 10.54 -55.23 -1.79
CA SER A 158 9.40 -56.12 -2.03
C SER A 158 9.39 -56.69 -3.46
N GLU A 159 9.21 -58.00 -3.59
CA GLU A 159 9.25 -58.77 -4.86
C GLU A 159 8.14 -58.40 -5.86
N ASP A 160 7.02 -57.84 -5.38
CA ASP A 160 5.88 -57.44 -6.21
C ASP A 160 6.06 -56.05 -6.88
N ARG A 161 7.22 -55.40 -6.72
CA ARG A 161 7.46 -54.07 -7.30
C ARG A 161 7.82 -54.14 -8.79
N PRO A 162 7.33 -53.21 -9.62
CA PRO A 162 7.55 -53.20 -11.06
C PRO A 162 8.87 -52.53 -11.47
N TYR A 163 9.93 -52.82 -10.72
CA TYR A 163 11.29 -52.53 -11.15
C TYR A 163 11.99 -53.87 -11.42
N PRO A 164 13.00 -53.91 -12.31
CA PRO A 164 13.82 -55.09 -12.46
C PRO A 164 14.40 -55.49 -11.09
N THR A 165 13.97 -56.64 -10.57
CA THR A 165 14.48 -57.16 -9.28
C THR A 165 15.99 -57.36 -9.38
N ALA A 166 16.73 -57.34 -8.27
CA ALA A 166 18.17 -57.61 -8.28
C ALA A 166 18.52 -58.91 -9.02
N ALA A 167 17.71 -59.97 -8.89
CA ALA A 167 17.85 -61.21 -9.65
C ALA A 167 17.64 -61.02 -11.16
N MET A 168 16.68 -60.18 -11.59
CA MET A 168 16.47 -59.85 -13.01
C MET A 168 17.62 -59.02 -13.56
N LEU A 169 18.20 -58.10 -12.77
CA LEU A 169 19.37 -57.33 -13.16
C LEU A 169 20.63 -58.21 -13.25
N LEU A 170 20.84 -59.12 -12.30
CA LEU A 170 21.94 -60.09 -12.32
C LEU A 170 21.85 -61.06 -13.50
N ASN A 171 20.64 -61.51 -13.83
CA ASN A 171 20.38 -62.38 -14.98
C ASN A 171 20.24 -61.62 -16.31
N SER A 172 20.23 -60.28 -16.27
CA SER A 172 20.26 -59.46 -17.48
C SER A 172 21.69 -59.32 -17.99
N THR A 173 21.82 -58.91 -19.25
CA THR A 173 23.10 -58.54 -19.87
C THR A 173 23.86 -57.45 -19.11
N PHE A 174 23.22 -56.70 -18.22
CA PHE A 174 23.87 -55.73 -17.34
C PHE A 174 24.67 -56.38 -16.20
N GLY A 175 24.18 -57.50 -15.64
CA GLY A 175 24.82 -58.19 -14.50
C GLY A 175 25.77 -59.32 -14.91
N GLY A 176 25.63 -59.84 -16.13
CA GLY A 176 26.43 -60.95 -16.64
C GLY A 176 27.78 -60.53 -17.23
N SER A 177 28.75 -60.15 -16.40
CA SER A 177 30.21 -60.18 -16.69
C SER A 177 31.07 -59.86 -15.45
N ILE A 178 30.76 -60.42 -14.28
CA ILE A 178 31.74 -60.49 -13.18
C ILE A 178 32.15 -61.95 -13.03
N THR A 179 33.06 -62.38 -13.89
CA THR A 179 33.86 -63.58 -13.70
C THR A 179 34.95 -63.23 -12.68
N ILE A 180 34.92 -63.85 -11.49
CA ILE A 180 36.07 -63.86 -10.57
C ILE A 180 37.11 -64.84 -11.11
#